data_AF-A0A094YG14-F1
#
_entry.id   AF-A0A094YG14-F1
#
_cell.length_a   1.000
_cell.length_b   1.000
_cell.length_c   1.000
_cell.angle_alpha   90.00
_cell.angle_beta   90.00
_cell.angle_gamma   90.00
#
_symmetry.space_group_name_H-M   'P 1'
#
loop_
_entity.id
_entity.type
_entity.pdbx_description
1 polymer ?
#
loop_
_entity_poly.entity_id
_entity_poly.type
_entity_poly.pdbx_seq_one_letter_code
_entity_poly.pdbx_strand_id
1 'polypeptide(L)'
;MPRYQITLTGAGRGRFEAIMTDHATGWQIVFGDCRREVRGSQQICAGPQTDGRSLWMLEMQKKADGYYQVDLTAAPHWRIRFEECELDTEDGRQCIIGWCNQAEPLAAEKEAA
;
A
#
# COMPACT_ATOMS: atom_id res chain seq x y z
N MET A 1 -10.28 -7.55 -15.54
CA MET A 1 -8.99 -6.90 -15.24
C MET A 1 -8.96 -6.58 -13.75
N PRO A 2 -7.78 -6.65 -13.11
CA PRO A 2 -7.60 -6.15 -11.74
C PRO A 2 -8.12 -4.72 -11.60
N ARG A 3 -8.88 -4.44 -10.56
CA ARG A 3 -9.50 -3.11 -10.35
C ARG A 3 -8.51 -2.12 -9.78
N TYR A 4 -7.77 -2.52 -8.76
CA TYR A 4 -6.84 -1.65 -8.06
C TYR A 4 -5.42 -1.97 -8.47
N GLN A 5 -4.63 -0.93 -8.65
CA GLN A 5 -3.18 -0.99 -8.82
C GLN A 5 -2.52 -0.14 -7.76
N ILE A 6 -1.44 -0.65 -7.17
CA ILE A 6 -0.53 0.15 -6.35
C ILE A 6 0.84 0.17 -7.03
N THR A 7 1.43 1.36 -7.12
CA THR A 7 2.84 1.53 -7.54
C THR A 7 3.58 2.24 -6.42
N LEU A 8 4.74 1.69 -6.01
CA LEU A 8 5.64 2.30 -5.04
C LEU A 8 6.99 2.57 -5.68
N THR A 9 7.47 3.80 -5.60
CA THR A 9 8.72 4.25 -6.20
C THR A 9 9.67 4.76 -5.13
N GLY A 10 10.95 4.35 -5.21
CA GLY A 10 11.96 4.84 -4.29
C GLY A 10 12.26 6.33 -4.49
N ALA A 11 12.04 7.14 -3.46
CA ALA A 11 12.38 8.57 -3.45
C ALA A 11 13.78 8.85 -2.84
N GLY A 12 14.52 7.79 -2.51
CA GLY A 12 15.87 7.85 -1.95
C GLY A 12 15.89 7.98 -0.41
N ARG A 13 17.06 7.71 0.20
CA ARG A 13 17.29 7.77 1.66
C ARG A 13 16.26 6.97 2.51
N GLY A 14 15.77 5.85 1.97
CA GLY A 14 14.77 5.02 2.65
C GLY A 14 13.34 5.57 2.62
N ARG A 15 13.07 6.56 1.75
CA ARG A 15 11.75 7.10 1.47
C ARG A 15 11.16 6.52 0.19
N PHE A 16 9.84 6.44 0.17
CA PHE A 16 9.05 5.89 -0.92
C PHE A 16 7.85 6.81 -1.16
N GLU A 17 7.49 6.93 -2.42
CA GLU A 17 6.22 7.52 -2.86
C GLU A 17 5.35 6.38 -3.36
N ALA A 18 4.05 6.42 -3.08
CA ALA A 18 3.12 5.41 -3.57
C ALA A 18 1.84 6.03 -4.11
N ILE A 19 1.28 5.40 -5.15
CA ILE A 19 0.01 5.81 -5.74
C ILE A 19 -0.84 4.56 -5.92
N MET A 20 -2.03 4.56 -5.29
CA MET A 20 -3.07 3.57 -5.58
C MET A 20 -4.04 4.16 -6.58
N THR A 21 -4.35 3.42 -7.65
CA THR A 21 -5.33 3.79 -8.66
C THR A 21 -6.47 2.76 -8.71
N ASP A 22 -7.71 3.23 -8.59
CA ASP A 22 -8.92 2.47 -8.90
C ASP A 22 -9.27 2.66 -10.38
N HIS A 23 -8.96 1.66 -11.21
CA HIS A 23 -9.19 1.70 -12.65
C HIS A 23 -10.67 1.71 -13.03
N ALA A 24 -11.59 1.37 -12.12
CA ALA A 24 -13.02 1.43 -12.41
C ALA A 24 -13.56 2.88 -12.35
N THR A 25 -12.96 3.74 -11.53
CA THR A 25 -13.44 5.10 -11.27
C THR A 25 -12.45 6.19 -11.67
N GLY A 26 -11.18 5.84 -11.89
CA GLY A 26 -10.08 6.79 -12.05
C GLY A 26 -9.64 7.45 -10.74
N TRP A 27 -10.19 7.02 -9.59
CA TRP A 27 -9.84 7.58 -8.30
C TRP A 27 -8.44 7.16 -7.88
N GLN A 28 -7.70 8.08 -7.24
CA GLN A 28 -6.34 7.84 -6.77
C GLN A 28 -6.17 8.19 -5.30
N ILE A 29 -5.30 7.43 -4.62
CA ILE A 29 -4.79 7.74 -3.28
C ILE A 29 -3.28 7.88 -3.37
N VAL A 30 -2.77 9.03 -2.94
CA VAL A 30 -1.33 9.35 -3.00
C VAL A 30 -0.73 9.29 -1.61
N PHE A 31 0.43 8.65 -1.48
CA PHE A 31 1.24 8.56 -0.28
C PHE A 31 2.65 9.08 -0.61
N GLY A 32 2.87 10.37 -0.44
CA GLY A 32 4.11 11.05 -0.88
C GLY A 32 5.30 10.96 0.09
N ASP A 33 5.12 10.44 1.31
CA ASP A 33 6.22 10.32 2.29
C ASP A 33 6.09 9.03 3.10
N CYS A 34 6.17 7.90 2.41
CA CYS A 34 6.31 6.60 3.05
C CYS A 34 7.77 6.40 3.47
N ARG A 35 7.99 5.91 4.69
CA ARG A 35 9.33 5.76 5.26
C ARG A 35 9.55 4.33 5.72
N ARG A 36 10.79 3.86 5.55
CA ARG A 36 11.22 2.62 6.19
C ARG A 36 11.26 2.83 7.71
N GLU A 37 10.61 1.92 8.42
CA GLU A 37 10.65 1.83 9.87
C GLU A 37 10.84 0.37 10.29
N VAL A 38 11.29 0.20 11.53
CA VAL A 38 11.39 -1.11 12.17
C VAL A 38 10.21 -1.23 13.12
N ARG A 39 9.32 -2.19 12.87
CA ARG A 39 8.22 -2.51 13.77
C ARG A 39 8.47 -3.90 14.34
N GLY A 40 8.79 -3.96 15.64
CA GLY A 40 9.26 -5.20 16.26
C GLY A 40 10.58 -5.66 15.62
N SER A 41 10.60 -6.88 15.09
CA SER A 41 11.76 -7.44 14.36
C SER A 41 11.67 -7.28 12.83
N GLN A 42 10.62 -6.62 12.32
CA GLN A 42 10.34 -6.55 10.89
C GLN A 42 10.62 -5.16 10.32
N GLN A 43 11.29 -5.11 9.16
CA GLN A 43 11.40 -3.89 8.37
C GLN A 43 10.14 -3.72 7.52
N ILE A 44 9.47 -2.59 7.69
CA ILE A 44 8.30 -2.21 6.91
C ILE A 44 8.55 -0.83 6.29
N CYS A 45 7.74 -0.47 5.31
CA CYS A 45 7.63 0.89 4.82
C CYS A 45 6.20 1.37 5.04
N ALA A 46 6.01 2.47 5.75
CA ALA A 46 4.69 2.96 6.08
C ALA A 46 4.58 4.47 5.90
N GLY A 47 3.37 4.95 5.61
CA GLY A 47 3.10 6.38 5.45
C GLY A 47 1.61 6.70 5.32
N PRO A 48 1.19 7.90 5.75
CA PRO A 48 -0.17 8.37 5.55
C PRO A 48 -0.40 8.85 4.12
N GLN A 49 -1.66 8.84 3.70
CA GLN A 49 -2.12 9.56 2.52
C GLN A 49 -1.74 11.04 2.65
N THR A 50 -1.09 11.57 1.61
CA THR A 50 -0.63 12.96 1.54
C THR A 50 -1.67 13.89 0.92
N ASP A 51 -2.38 13.43 -0.11
CA ASP A 51 -3.38 14.26 -0.81
C ASP A 51 -4.80 13.81 -0.47
N GLY A 52 -5.55 14.67 0.24
CA GLY A 52 -6.93 14.42 0.65
C GLY A 52 -7.13 14.51 2.16
N ARG A 53 -8.27 14.00 2.66
CA ARG A 53 -8.45 13.78 4.10
C ARG A 53 -7.59 12.56 4.44
N SER A 54 -6.55 12.72 5.26
CA SER A 54 -5.60 11.65 5.67
C SER A 54 -6.30 10.51 6.41
N LEU A 55 -7.04 9.69 5.66
CA LEU A 55 -7.83 8.58 6.17
C LEU A 55 -7.14 7.25 5.92
N TRP A 56 -6.29 7.19 4.90
CA TRP A 56 -5.60 5.97 4.50
C TRP A 56 -4.16 5.94 5.02
N MET A 57 -3.77 4.78 5.54
CA MET A 57 -2.40 4.43 5.88
C MET A 57 -1.91 3.34 4.95
N LEU A 58 -0.69 3.49 4.44
CA LEU A 58 0.01 2.45 3.70
C LEU A 58 0.97 1.73 4.63
N GLU A 59 1.02 0.41 4.51
CA GLU A 59 2.06 -0.44 5.08
C GLU A 59 2.54 -1.45 4.03
N MET A 60 3.84 -1.54 3.83
CA MET A 60 4.49 -2.47 2.92
C MET A 60 5.51 -3.30 3.67
N GLN A 61 5.53 -4.60 3.38
CA GLN A 61 6.50 -5.54 3.91
C GLN A 61 7.01 -6.48 2.83
N LYS A 62 8.29 -6.87 2.91
CA LYS A 62 8.84 -7.92 2.07
C LYS A 62 8.50 -9.29 2.66
N LYS A 63 7.95 -10.19 1.84
CA LYS A 63 7.64 -11.57 2.19
C LYS A 63 8.84 -12.48 1.96
N ALA A 64 8.82 -13.66 2.60
CA ALA A 64 9.91 -14.64 2.52
C ALA A 64 10.04 -15.27 1.12
N ASP A 65 8.95 -15.29 0.35
CA ASP A 65 8.87 -15.77 -1.03
C ASP A 65 9.49 -14.81 -2.06
N GLY A 66 9.92 -13.62 -1.62
CA GLY A 66 10.54 -12.61 -2.47
C GLY A 66 9.58 -11.52 -2.97
N TYR A 67 8.27 -11.71 -2.81
CA TYR A 67 7.26 -10.71 -3.12
C TYR A 67 7.17 -9.64 -2.03
N TYR A 68 6.45 -8.55 -2.32
CA TYR A 68 6.04 -7.58 -1.32
C TYR A 68 4.54 -7.70 -1.08
N GLN A 69 4.12 -7.52 0.16
CA GLN A 69 2.73 -7.28 0.51
C GLN A 69 2.55 -5.80 0.79
N VAL A 70 1.47 -5.21 0.27
CA VAL A 70 1.06 -3.84 0.59
C VAL A 70 -0.37 -3.85 1.12
N ASP A 71 -0.58 -3.26 2.30
CA ASP A 71 -1.88 -3.02 2.88
C ASP A 71 -2.17 -1.51 2.89
N LEU A 72 -3.32 -1.12 2.36
CA LEU A 72 -3.89 0.22 2.51
C LEU A 72 -5.05 0.13 3.47
N THR A 73 -5.00 0.91 4.55
CA THR A 73 -5.98 0.82 5.63
C THR A 73 -6.63 2.18 5.87
N ALA A 74 -7.94 2.26 5.69
CA ALA A 74 -8.75 3.36 6.19
C ALA A 74 -9.49 2.91 7.46
N ALA A 75 -8.76 2.94 8.57
CA ALA A 75 -9.27 2.48 9.86
C ALA A 75 -10.44 3.37 10.33
N PRO A 76 -11.46 2.77 10.98
CA PRO A 76 -11.64 1.35 11.28
C PRO A 76 -12.42 0.57 10.20
N HIS A 77 -12.61 1.13 9.00
CA HIS A 77 -13.65 0.67 8.09
C HIS A 77 -13.16 -0.21 6.94
N TRP A 78 -12.00 0.07 6.36
CA TRP A 78 -11.60 -0.53 5.09
C TRP A 78 -10.13 -0.93 5.04
N ARG A 79 -9.86 -2.01 4.32
CA ARG A 79 -8.53 -2.47 3.92
C ARG A 79 -8.52 -2.82 2.43
N ILE A 80 -7.45 -2.46 1.73
CA ILE A 80 -7.14 -2.97 0.40
C ILE A 80 -5.80 -3.67 0.51
N ARG A 81 -5.77 -4.97 0.22
CA ARG A 81 -4.57 -5.79 0.32
C ARG A 81 -4.07 -6.17 -1.06
N PHE A 82 -2.78 -5.95 -1.29
CA PHE A 82 -2.02 -6.40 -2.43
C PHE A 82 -1.05 -7.47 -1.94
N GLU A 83 -1.38 -8.74 -2.18
CA GLU A 83 -0.69 -9.90 -1.56
C GLU A 83 0.65 -10.23 -2.24
N GLU A 84 0.71 -9.99 -3.56
CA GLU A 84 1.80 -10.38 -4.44
C GLU A 84 2.24 -9.18 -5.29
N CYS A 85 2.91 -8.22 -4.65
CA CYS A 85 3.54 -7.11 -5.36
C CYS A 85 4.94 -7.51 -5.83
N GLU A 86 5.25 -7.19 -7.08
CA GLU A 86 6.51 -7.53 -7.73
C GLU A 86 7.40 -6.31 -7.86
N LEU A 87 8.72 -6.55 -7.90
CA LEU A 87 9.68 -5.52 -8.27
C LEU A 87 9.67 -5.37 -9.80
N ASP A 88 9.43 -4.17 -10.29
CA ASP A 88 9.43 -3.84 -11.71
C ASP A 88 10.33 -2.62 -11.98
N THR A 89 10.43 -2.21 -13.24
CA THR A 89 11.12 -1.01 -13.68
C THR A 89 10.21 -0.17 -14.57
N GLU A 90 9.80 0.98 -14.06
CA GLU A 90 8.99 1.97 -14.80
C GLU A 90 9.85 3.21 -15.06
N ASP A 91 9.92 3.67 -16.32
CA ASP A 91 10.75 4.80 -16.76
C ASP A 91 12.22 4.75 -16.26
N GLY A 92 12.79 3.54 -16.20
CA GLY A 92 14.16 3.31 -15.75
C GLY A 92 14.37 3.41 -14.24
N ARG A 93 13.29 3.50 -13.44
CA ARG A 93 13.32 3.50 -11.99
C ARG A 93 12.74 2.21 -11.45
N GLN A 94 13.42 1.61 -10.47
CA GLN A 94 12.88 0.45 -9.76
C GLN A 94 11.63 0.86 -8.98
N CYS A 95 10.54 0.13 -9.22
CA CYS A 95 9.29 0.30 -8.51
C CYS A 95 8.78 -1.06 -8.01
N ILE A 96 7.79 -1.00 -7.13
CA ILE A 96 7.03 -2.17 -6.69
C ILE A 96 5.61 -2.00 -7.19
N ILE A 97 5.10 -2.96 -7.95
CA ILE A 97 3.76 -2.91 -8.54
C ILE A 97 2.92 -4.06 -7.99
N GLY A 98 1.72 -3.75 -7.54
CA GLY A 98 0.75 -4.72 -7.05
C GLY A 98 -0.61 -4.52 -7.68
N TRP A 99 -1.35 -5.62 -7.84
CA TRP A 99 -2.70 -5.63 -8.38
C TRP A 99 -3.65 -6.38 -7.47
N CYS A 100 -4.87 -5.88 -7.29
CA CYS A 100 -5.92 -6.62 -6.61
C CYS A 100 -7.30 -6.27 -7.13
N ASN A 101 -8.29 -7.10 -6.79
CA ASN A 101 -9.68 -6.94 -7.24
C ASN A 101 -10.62 -6.39 -6.16
N GLN A 102 -10.21 -6.43 -4.89
CA GLN A 102 -11.13 -6.32 -3.77
C GLN A 102 -10.61 -5.35 -2.71
N ALA A 103 -11.53 -4.53 -2.22
CA ALA A 103 -11.42 -3.83 -0.95
C ALA A 103 -12.26 -4.60 0.07
N GLU A 104 -11.66 -4.91 1.21
CA GLU A 104 -12.30 -5.65 2.29
C GLU A 104 -12.69 -4.67 3.39
N PRO A 105 -13.87 -4.80 4.01
CA PRO A 105 -14.12 -4.12 5.26
C PRO A 105 -13.12 -4.65 6.29
N LEU A 106 -12.52 -3.77 7.08
CA LEU A 106 -11.89 -4.22 8.32
C LEU A 106 -13.03 -4.77 9.16
N ALA A 107 -12.97 -6.07 9.50
CA ALA A 107 -13.97 -6.66 10.39
C ALA A 107 -14.07 -5.74 11.61
N ALA A 108 -15.24 -5.09 11.78
CA ALA A 108 -15.58 -4.49 13.05
C ALA A 108 -15.28 -5.58 14.08
N GLU A 109 -14.42 -5.30 15.05
CA GLU A 109 -14.32 -6.17 16.21
C GLU A 109 -15.75 -6.52 16.57
N LYS A 110 -16.10 -7.80 16.46
CA LYS A 110 -17.32 -8.30 17.06
C LYS A 110 -17.16 -7.92 18.52
N GLU A 111 -17.76 -6.81 18.93
CA GLU A 111 -18.16 -6.60 20.31
C GLU A 111 -19.00 -7.83 20.64
N ALA A 112 -18.32 -8.82 21.21
CA ALA A 112 -18.96 -9.85 22.00
C ALA A 112 -19.46 -9.12 23.25
N ALA A 113 -20.67 -8.57 23.12
CA ALA A 113 -21.54 -8.24 24.24
C ALA A 113 -22.33 -9.50 24.65
#